data_AF-G4ZJE5-F1
#
_entry.id   AF-G4ZJE5-F1
#
_cell.length_a   1.000
_cell.length_b   1.000
_cell.length_c   1.000
_cell.angle_alpha   90.00
_cell.angle_beta   90.00
_cell.angle_gamma   90.00
#
_symmetry.space_group_name_H-M   'P 1'
#
loop_
_entity.id
_entity.type
_entity.pdbx_description
1 polymer ?
#
loop_
_entity_poly.entity_id
_entity_poly.type
_entity_poly.pdbx_seq_one_letter_code
_entity_poly.pdbx_strand_id
1 'polypeptide(L)'
;MRHDTFDMWKQRQVNYYGGKYSIQRLLALDEYTQKTSLWRVVLVCACTPLPMVSLVFIQESIPLQNPLDGWSANYGLWIRAVVLVWEVINGLVVQATYLIDDFHVTVHQFILLSGSVSIGVAAVTMLTASILIFPIPFFVLTTMPLFYGILMISFRLIMGGVASATSIAGVMAITITDLTQTFVMLYGLQQRTSSLLSRLERAVDIGTPFKDSNILTTARSLCCNQESYE
;
A
#
# COMPACT_ATOMS: atom_id res chain seq x y z
N MET A 1 5.38 -11.91 37.65
CA MET A 1 6.17 -12.14 36.41
C MET A 1 5.32 -12.44 35.17
N ARG A 2 4.38 -13.40 35.16
CA ARG A 2 3.49 -13.65 33.99
C ARG A 2 2.36 -12.61 33.83
N HIS A 3 1.90 -12.00 34.92
CA HIS A 3 0.90 -10.92 34.87
C HIS A 3 1.47 -9.63 34.29
N ASP A 4 2.71 -9.27 34.68
CA ASP A 4 3.36 -8.02 34.27
C ASP A 4 3.58 -7.94 32.76
N THR A 5 3.94 -9.06 32.13
CA THR A 5 4.11 -9.14 30.66
C THR A 5 2.79 -9.02 29.91
N PHE A 6 1.69 -9.51 30.50
CA PHE A 6 0.37 -9.46 29.88
C PHE A 6 -0.21 -8.05 29.92
N ASP A 7 0.00 -7.35 31.04
CA ASP A 7 -0.41 -5.96 31.20
C ASP A 7 0.44 -5.02 30.33
N MET A 8 1.77 -5.25 30.24
CA MET A 8 2.64 -4.53 29.30
C MET A 8 2.26 -4.78 27.83
N TRP A 9 1.88 -6.02 27.48
CA TRP A 9 1.42 -6.36 26.13
C TRP A 9 0.08 -5.70 25.80
N LYS A 10 -0.88 -5.71 26.74
CA LYS A 10 -2.16 -4.97 26.61
C LYS A 10 -1.94 -3.47 26.46
N GLN A 11 -1.03 -2.89 27.25
CA GLN A 11 -0.72 -1.47 27.19
C GLN A 11 -0.06 -1.07 25.86
N ARG A 12 0.67 -1.99 25.21
CA ARG A 12 1.28 -1.80 23.89
C ARG A 12 0.37 -2.11 22.70
N GLN A 13 -0.74 -2.80 22.90
CA GLN A 13 -1.69 -2.95 21.81
C GLN A 13 -2.26 -1.57 21.45
N VAL A 14 -2.05 -1.16 20.21
CA VAL A 14 -2.61 0.08 19.62
C VAL A 14 -4.15 0.11 19.78
N ASN A 15 -4.79 -1.06 19.89
CA ASN A 15 -6.21 -1.22 20.19
C ASN A 15 -6.63 -0.91 21.63
N TYR A 16 -5.71 -0.73 22.59
CA TYR A 16 -6.06 -0.51 24.01
C TYR A 16 -5.58 0.84 24.55
N TYR A 17 -4.85 1.62 23.74
CA TYR A 17 -4.28 2.90 24.15
C TYR A 17 -5.39 3.91 24.51
N GLY A 18 -5.68 3.99 25.81
CA GLY A 18 -6.58 4.97 26.42
C GLY A 18 -7.88 4.43 27.01
N GLY A 19 -8.19 3.13 26.95
CA GLY A 19 -9.50 2.62 27.43
C GLY A 19 -10.71 3.25 26.73
N LYS A 20 -10.45 3.96 25.61
CA LYS A 20 -11.41 4.73 24.82
C LYS A 20 -11.97 3.94 23.63
N TYR A 21 -11.76 2.63 23.57
CA TYR A 21 -12.75 1.80 22.90
C TYR A 21 -13.99 1.87 23.78
N SER A 22 -14.86 2.82 23.44
CA SER A 22 -16.08 3.08 24.19
C SER A 22 -16.75 1.74 24.46
N ILE A 23 -17.07 1.46 25.72
CA ILE A 23 -17.91 0.33 26.12
C ILE A 23 -19.14 0.25 25.21
N GLN A 24 -19.61 1.40 24.69
CA GLN A 24 -20.69 1.47 23.71
C GLN A 24 -20.38 0.80 22.36
N ARG A 25 -19.14 0.83 21.84
CA ARG A 25 -18.81 0.10 20.60
C ARG A 25 -18.79 -1.41 20.85
N LEU A 26 -18.36 -1.83 22.04
CA LEU A 26 -18.32 -3.24 22.42
C LEU A 26 -19.72 -3.77 22.73
N LEU A 27 -20.55 -2.98 23.42
CA LEU A 27 -21.98 -3.25 23.63
C LEU A 27 -22.78 -3.19 22.32
N ALA A 28 -22.47 -2.25 21.41
CA ALA A 28 -23.12 -2.19 20.10
C ALA A 28 -22.72 -3.38 19.22
N LEU A 29 -21.49 -3.88 19.34
CA LEU A 29 -21.05 -5.10 18.67
C LEU A 29 -21.72 -6.34 19.28
N ASP A 30 -21.85 -6.41 20.61
CA ASP A 30 -22.54 -7.49 21.32
C ASP A 30 -24.03 -7.52 20.96
N GLU A 31 -24.72 -6.37 21.01
CA GLU A 31 -26.11 -6.22 20.59
C GLU A 31 -26.28 -6.55 19.09
N TYR A 32 -25.35 -6.10 18.24
CA TYR A 32 -25.36 -6.43 16.81
C TYR A 32 -25.18 -7.93 16.58
N THR A 33 -24.28 -8.59 17.30
CA THR A 33 -24.02 -10.04 17.19
C THR A 33 -25.19 -10.86 17.72
N GLN A 34 -25.91 -10.36 18.73
CA GLN A 34 -27.06 -11.04 19.32
C GLN A 34 -28.34 -10.88 18.49
N LYS A 35 -28.55 -9.72 17.85
CA LYS A 35 -29.73 -9.45 17.00
C LYS A 35 -29.55 -9.82 15.52
N THR A 36 -28.31 -9.92 15.04
CA THR A 36 -28.05 -10.12 13.61
C THR A 36 -27.76 -11.59 13.31
N SER A 37 -28.41 -12.14 12.28
CA SER A 37 -28.14 -13.50 11.82
C SER A 37 -26.70 -13.63 11.32
N LEU A 38 -26.03 -14.74 11.67
CA LEU A 38 -24.66 -15.04 11.23
C LEU A 38 -24.51 -14.95 9.70
N TRP A 39 -25.55 -15.27 8.94
CA TRP A 39 -25.58 -15.13 7.49
C TRP A 39 -25.39 -13.69 7.02
N ARG A 40 -26.00 -12.70 7.69
CA ARG A 40 -25.83 -11.29 7.35
C ARG A 40 -24.41 -10.82 7.63
N VAL A 41 -23.78 -11.31 8.71
CA VAL A 41 -22.39 -10.99 9.03
C VAL A 41 -21.44 -11.60 7.99
N VAL A 42 -21.62 -12.88 7.67
CA VAL A 42 -20.83 -13.57 6.62
C VAL A 42 -21.01 -12.89 5.27
N LEU A 43 -22.24 -12.52 4.89
CA LEU A 43 -22.50 -11.79 3.65
C LEU A 43 -21.83 -10.42 3.65
N VAL A 44 -21.90 -9.65 4.74
CA VAL A 44 -21.22 -8.34 4.79
C VAL A 44 -19.71 -8.53 4.67
N CYS A 45 -19.11 -9.44 5.43
CA CYS A 45 -17.67 -9.72 5.37
C CYS A 45 -17.20 -10.25 4.02
N ALA A 46 -18.03 -11.03 3.32
CA ALA A 46 -17.72 -11.53 1.98
C ALA A 46 -17.96 -10.46 0.90
N CYS A 47 -19.02 -9.66 1.03
CA CYS A 47 -19.38 -8.64 0.04
C CYS A 47 -18.55 -7.36 0.14
N THR A 48 -18.01 -7.00 1.30
CA THR A 48 -17.12 -5.82 1.43
C THR A 48 -15.84 -5.93 0.58
N PRO A 49 -15.13 -7.07 0.50
CA PRO A 49 -13.97 -7.21 -0.39
C PRO A 49 -14.34 -7.48 -1.85
N LEU A 50 -15.56 -7.90 -2.17
CA LEU A 50 -15.95 -8.24 -3.55
C LEU A 50 -15.72 -7.10 -4.56
N PRO A 51 -16.07 -5.83 -4.27
CA PRO A 51 -15.75 -4.71 -5.16
C PRO A 51 -14.25 -4.59 -5.44
N MET A 52 -13.41 -4.67 -4.41
CA MET A 52 -11.95 -4.61 -4.53
C MET A 52 -11.42 -5.77 -5.39
N VAL A 53 -11.85 -6.99 -5.08
CA VAL A 53 -11.44 -8.20 -5.80
C VAL A 53 -11.86 -8.13 -7.27
N SER A 54 -13.07 -7.64 -7.54
CA SER A 54 -13.58 -7.47 -8.90
C SER A 54 -12.75 -6.46 -9.68
N LEU A 55 -12.39 -5.32 -9.07
CA LEU A 55 -11.54 -4.31 -9.69
C LEU A 55 -10.15 -4.86 -10.02
N VAL A 56 -9.54 -5.61 -9.11
CA VAL A 56 -8.24 -6.26 -9.35
C VAL A 56 -8.34 -7.22 -10.52
N PHE A 57 -9.35 -8.09 -10.57
CA PHE A 57 -9.51 -9.02 -11.69
C PHE A 57 -9.75 -8.30 -13.03
N ILE A 58 -10.52 -7.22 -13.02
CA ILE A 58 -10.73 -6.38 -14.21
C ILE A 58 -9.39 -5.79 -14.66
N GLN A 59 -8.58 -5.26 -13.74
CA GLN A 59 -7.25 -4.73 -14.06
C GLN A 59 -6.30 -5.83 -14.58
N GLU A 60 -6.31 -7.00 -13.98
CA GLU A 60 -5.49 -8.15 -14.38
C GLU A 60 -5.88 -8.69 -15.76
N SER A 61 -7.15 -8.54 -16.16
CA SER A 61 -7.63 -8.95 -17.49
C SER A 61 -7.07 -8.10 -18.64
N ILE A 62 -6.52 -6.91 -18.35
CA ILE A 62 -5.92 -6.03 -19.35
C ILE A 62 -4.55 -6.61 -19.72
N PRO A 63 -4.35 -7.03 -20.99
CA PRO A 63 -3.13 -7.70 -21.41
C PRO A 63 -1.95 -6.74 -21.35
N LEU A 64 -0.84 -7.22 -20.78
CA LEU A 64 0.45 -6.56 -20.87
C LEU A 64 1.12 -6.93 -22.20
N GLN A 65 1.71 -5.94 -22.87
CA GLN A 65 2.48 -6.15 -24.09
C GLN A 65 3.91 -6.58 -23.72
N ASN A 66 4.69 -6.98 -24.73
CA ASN A 66 6.10 -7.29 -24.49
C ASN A 66 6.83 -5.99 -24.07
N PRO A 67 7.52 -5.98 -22.91
CA PRO A 67 8.23 -4.79 -22.46
C PRO A 67 9.36 -4.38 -23.42
N LEU A 68 9.85 -5.28 -24.27
CA LEU A 68 10.88 -4.96 -25.27
C LEU A 68 10.38 -4.09 -26.42
N ASP A 69 9.07 -4.02 -26.64
CA ASP A 69 8.46 -3.20 -27.70
C ASP A 69 8.43 -1.70 -27.34
N GLY A 70 8.92 -1.36 -26.14
CA GLY A 70 9.06 0.02 -25.68
C GLY A 70 7.79 0.60 -25.05
N TRP A 71 7.93 1.78 -24.45
CA TRP A 71 6.90 2.40 -23.63
C TRP A 71 5.60 2.74 -24.41
N SER A 72 5.72 3.11 -25.68
CA SER A 72 4.59 3.54 -26.51
C SER A 72 3.71 2.37 -26.99
N ALA A 73 4.28 1.18 -27.13
CA ALA A 73 3.54 -0.04 -27.48
C ALA A 73 2.78 -0.65 -26.29
N ASN A 74 3.17 -0.29 -25.05
CA ASN A 74 2.67 -0.87 -23.81
C ASN A 74 1.42 -0.15 -23.27
N TYR A 75 0.34 -0.08 -24.06
CA TYR A 75 -0.90 0.60 -23.67
C TYR A 75 -1.57 -0.02 -22.43
N GLY A 76 -1.46 -1.35 -22.24
CA GLY A 76 -2.08 -2.04 -21.11
C GLY A 76 -1.50 -1.61 -19.77
N LEU A 77 -0.18 -1.33 -19.72
CA LEU A 77 0.49 -0.79 -18.55
C LEU A 77 -0.09 0.58 -18.15
N TRP A 78 -0.28 1.46 -19.13
CA TRP A 78 -0.77 2.83 -18.89
C TRP A 78 -2.23 2.85 -18.43
N ILE A 79 -3.09 2.01 -19.01
CA ILE A 79 -4.49 1.90 -18.58
C ILE A 79 -4.54 1.42 -17.13
N ARG A 80 -3.77 0.37 -16.78
CA ARG A 80 -3.70 -0.15 -15.41
C ARG A 80 -3.16 0.92 -14.45
N ALA A 81 -2.12 1.66 -14.83
CA ALA A 81 -1.57 2.74 -14.02
C ALA A 81 -2.60 3.85 -13.74
N VAL A 82 -3.38 4.28 -14.75
CA VAL A 82 -4.44 5.30 -14.57
C VAL A 82 -5.51 4.81 -13.60
N VAL A 83 -5.99 3.58 -13.74
CA VAL A 83 -7.01 3.01 -12.86
C VAL A 83 -6.49 2.87 -11.42
N LEU A 84 -5.25 2.39 -11.25
CA LEU A 84 -4.61 2.27 -9.94
C LEU A 84 -4.48 3.63 -9.24
N VAL A 85 -4.06 4.67 -9.97
CA VAL A 85 -3.94 6.02 -9.39
C VAL A 85 -5.31 6.57 -8.98
N TRP A 86 -6.35 6.35 -9.78
CA TRP A 86 -7.72 6.75 -9.45
C TRP A 86 -8.20 6.09 -8.14
N GLU A 87 -7.93 4.79 -7.99
CA GLU A 87 -8.29 4.01 -6.80
C GLU A 87 -7.53 4.47 -5.55
N VAL A 88 -6.23 4.77 -5.68
CA VAL A 88 -5.42 5.32 -4.59
C VAL A 88 -5.97 6.68 -4.13
N ILE A 89 -6.36 7.56 -5.06
CA ILE A 89 -6.94 8.87 -4.72
C ILE A 89 -8.28 8.71 -4.00
N ASN A 90 -9.10 7.75 -4.41
CA ASN A 90 -10.32 7.43 -3.69
C ASN A 90 -10.02 7.07 -2.22
N GLY A 91 -9.04 6.19 -1.99
CA GLY A 91 -8.58 5.84 -0.64
C GLY A 91 -8.09 7.05 0.16
N LEU A 92 -7.26 7.90 -0.45
CA LEU A 92 -6.74 9.11 0.19
C LEU A 92 -7.83 10.13 0.55
N VAL A 93 -8.82 10.32 -0.32
CA VAL A 93 -9.94 11.24 -0.05
C VAL A 93 -10.80 10.69 1.10
N VAL A 94 -11.09 9.39 1.11
CA VAL A 94 -11.80 8.75 2.23
C VAL A 94 -11.00 8.91 3.53
N GLN A 95 -9.70 8.62 3.50
CA GLN A 95 -8.80 8.79 4.65
C GLN A 95 -8.76 10.24 5.15
N ALA A 96 -8.68 11.21 4.24
CA ALA A 96 -8.69 12.62 4.57
C ALA A 96 -10.03 13.07 5.21
N THR A 97 -11.17 12.59 4.71
CA THR A 97 -12.48 12.87 5.33
C THR A 97 -12.62 12.30 6.74
N TYR A 98 -11.95 11.19 7.05
CA TYR A 98 -11.95 10.63 8.41
C TYR A 98 -10.90 11.25 9.36
N LEU A 99 -9.81 11.79 8.82
CA LEU A 99 -8.70 12.35 9.62
C LEU A 99 -8.77 13.87 9.81
N ILE A 100 -9.53 14.58 8.99
CA ILE A 100 -9.62 16.04 8.99
C ILE A 100 -11.07 16.45 9.25
N ASP A 101 -11.30 17.10 10.41
CA ASP A 101 -12.64 17.42 10.94
C ASP A 101 -13.51 18.37 10.07
N ASP A 102 -12.95 18.98 9.02
CA ASP A 102 -13.64 19.92 8.12
C ASP A 102 -13.29 19.68 6.63
N PHE A 103 -13.07 18.41 6.27
CA PHE A 103 -12.69 18.05 4.90
C PHE A 103 -13.87 17.50 4.10
N HIS A 104 -14.51 18.40 3.36
CA HIS A 104 -15.60 18.08 2.45
C HIS A 104 -15.18 18.28 1.00
N VAL A 105 -15.28 17.22 0.20
CA VAL A 105 -15.00 17.25 -1.24
C VAL A 105 -16.28 16.97 -2.00
N THR A 106 -16.66 17.86 -2.91
CA THR A 106 -17.82 17.64 -3.78
C THR A 106 -17.49 16.57 -4.83
N VAL A 107 -18.47 15.77 -5.27
CA VAL A 107 -18.28 14.73 -6.31
C VAL A 107 -17.57 15.29 -7.56
N HIS A 108 -17.90 16.50 -7.97
CA HIS A 108 -17.25 17.17 -9.11
C HIS A 108 -15.76 17.43 -8.85
N GLN A 109 -15.41 17.95 -7.66
CA GLN A 109 -14.02 18.18 -7.27
C GLN A 109 -13.25 16.85 -7.16
N PHE A 110 -13.89 15.81 -6.64
CA PHE A 110 -13.33 14.47 -6.57
C PHE A 110 -13.01 13.90 -7.96
N ILE A 111 -13.96 13.94 -8.89
CA ILE A 111 -13.77 13.46 -10.27
C ILE A 111 -12.67 14.25 -10.97
N LEU A 112 -12.66 15.58 -10.83
CA LEU A 112 -11.61 16.43 -11.39
C LEU A 112 -10.24 16.11 -10.79
N LEU A 113 -10.15 15.99 -9.46
CA LEU A 113 -8.90 15.70 -8.77
C LEU A 113 -8.37 14.32 -9.16
N SER A 114 -9.22 13.31 -9.10
CA SER A 114 -8.85 11.93 -9.43
C SER A 114 -8.44 11.79 -10.90
N GLY A 115 -9.22 12.37 -11.82
CA GLY A 115 -8.92 12.34 -13.25
C GLY A 115 -7.63 13.09 -13.60
N SER A 116 -7.46 14.31 -13.10
CA SER A 116 -6.28 15.14 -13.38
C SER A 116 -4.98 14.51 -12.87
N VAL A 117 -4.98 13.97 -11.66
CA VAL A 117 -3.80 13.32 -11.09
C VAL A 117 -3.51 12.01 -11.81
N SER A 118 -4.53 11.19 -12.11
CA SER A 118 -4.32 9.91 -12.82
C SER A 118 -3.73 10.11 -14.21
N ILE A 119 -4.28 11.05 -14.98
CA ILE A 119 -3.77 11.40 -16.31
C ILE A 119 -2.39 12.06 -16.20
N GLY A 120 -2.21 12.99 -15.26
CA GLY A 120 -0.95 13.69 -15.05
C GLY A 120 0.20 12.75 -14.71
N VAL A 121 -0.03 11.80 -13.78
CA VAL A 121 0.96 10.79 -13.41
C VAL A 121 1.30 9.89 -14.59
N ALA A 122 0.29 9.41 -15.34
CA ALA A 122 0.53 8.63 -16.55
C ALA A 122 1.34 9.42 -17.59
N ALA A 123 1.00 10.67 -17.86
CA ALA A 123 1.73 11.51 -18.82
C ALA A 123 3.20 11.75 -18.41
N VAL A 124 3.45 12.09 -17.14
CA VAL A 124 4.81 12.35 -16.64
C VAL A 124 5.64 11.05 -16.58
N THR A 125 5.02 9.93 -16.24
CA THR A 125 5.71 8.63 -16.24
C THR A 125 5.95 8.10 -17.66
N MET A 126 5.05 8.36 -18.62
CA MET A 126 5.30 8.11 -20.04
C MET A 126 6.45 8.96 -20.57
N LEU A 127 6.49 10.25 -20.22
CA LEU A 127 7.61 11.13 -20.54
C LEU A 127 8.92 10.60 -19.94
N THR A 128 8.89 10.19 -18.67
CA THR A 128 10.03 9.58 -17.99
C THR A 128 10.46 8.29 -18.69
N ALA A 129 9.53 7.43 -19.11
CA ALA A 129 9.81 6.21 -19.86
C ALA A 129 10.35 6.47 -21.27
N SER A 130 10.10 7.64 -21.84
CA SER A 130 10.64 8.06 -23.14
C SER A 130 12.09 8.54 -23.09
N ILE A 131 12.51 9.03 -21.92
CA ILE A 131 13.87 9.55 -21.68
C ILE A 131 14.75 8.48 -21.02
N LEU A 132 14.17 7.70 -20.11
CA LEU A 132 14.84 6.59 -19.43
C LEU A 132 14.68 5.28 -20.20
N ILE A 133 15.41 4.26 -19.75
CA ILE A 133 15.29 2.89 -20.27
C ILE A 133 13.94 2.31 -19.85
N PHE A 134 13.24 1.68 -20.79
CA PHE A 134 12.00 0.94 -20.55
C PHE A 134 12.30 -0.57 -20.50
N PRO A 135 11.76 -1.32 -19.52
CA PRO A 135 10.86 -0.90 -18.44
C PRO A 135 11.55 -0.09 -17.34
N ILE A 136 10.82 0.86 -16.73
CA ILE A 136 11.35 1.72 -15.66
C ILE A 136 11.74 0.84 -14.44
N PRO A 137 13.00 0.90 -13.98
CA PRO A 137 13.41 0.17 -12.78
C PRO A 137 12.66 0.70 -11.56
N PHE A 138 12.17 -0.21 -10.71
CA PHE A 138 11.40 0.12 -9.51
C PHE A 138 10.23 1.08 -9.80
N PHE A 139 9.44 0.80 -10.84
CA PHE A 139 8.35 1.66 -11.34
C PHE A 139 7.52 2.36 -10.24
N VAL A 140 7.06 1.61 -9.24
CA VAL A 140 6.25 2.16 -8.13
C VAL A 140 7.06 3.19 -7.32
N LEU A 141 8.30 2.87 -6.96
CA LEU A 141 9.15 3.75 -6.16
C LEU A 141 9.50 5.03 -6.91
N THR A 142 9.82 4.92 -8.20
CA THR A 142 10.11 6.06 -9.08
C THR A 142 8.87 6.93 -9.30
N THR A 143 7.67 6.33 -9.34
CA THR A 143 6.41 7.04 -9.59
C THR A 143 5.85 7.70 -8.32
N MET A 144 6.14 7.20 -7.12
CA MET A 144 5.62 7.75 -5.86
C MET A 144 5.89 9.26 -5.67
N PRO A 145 7.12 9.77 -5.83
CA PRO A 145 7.38 11.21 -5.73
C PRO A 145 6.61 12.04 -6.76
N LEU A 146 6.48 11.52 -7.98
CA LEU A 146 5.73 12.17 -9.06
C LEU A 146 4.23 12.25 -8.70
N PHE A 147 3.69 11.14 -8.18
CA PHE A 147 2.31 11.07 -7.70
C PHE A 147 2.01 12.12 -6.64
N TYR A 148 2.80 12.20 -5.56
CA TYR A 148 2.55 13.16 -4.49
C TYR A 148 2.75 14.61 -4.93
N GLY A 149 3.73 14.88 -5.80
CA GLY A 149 3.92 16.21 -6.38
C GLY A 149 2.71 16.67 -7.20
N ILE A 150 2.24 15.81 -8.11
CA ILE A 150 1.09 16.09 -8.96
C ILE A 150 -0.20 16.17 -8.14
N LEU A 151 -0.36 15.30 -7.13
CA LEU A 151 -1.48 15.33 -6.19
C LEU A 151 -1.54 16.67 -5.46
N MET A 152 -0.42 17.14 -4.91
CA MET A 152 -0.38 18.42 -4.20
C MET A 152 -0.68 19.60 -5.13
N ILE A 153 -0.12 19.62 -6.33
CA ILE A 153 -0.41 20.68 -7.31
C ILE A 153 -1.90 20.67 -7.70
N SER A 154 -2.43 19.51 -8.07
CA SER A 154 -3.82 19.37 -8.51
C SER A 154 -4.80 19.68 -7.38
N PHE A 155 -4.51 19.23 -6.15
CA PHE A 155 -5.28 19.57 -4.97
C PHE A 155 -5.32 21.07 -4.72
N ARG A 156 -4.17 21.76 -4.82
CA ARG A 156 -4.09 23.22 -4.68
C ARG A 156 -4.86 23.95 -5.78
N LEU A 157 -4.81 23.48 -7.02
CA LEU A 157 -5.52 24.13 -8.14
C LEU A 157 -7.03 23.96 -8.04
N ILE A 158 -7.50 22.76 -7.66
CA ILE A 158 -8.93 22.42 -7.66
C ILE A 158 -9.60 22.86 -6.36
N MET A 159 -8.90 22.70 -5.23
CA MET A 159 -9.44 22.99 -3.90
C MET A 159 -8.97 24.33 -3.35
N GLY A 160 -7.93 24.97 -3.90
CA GLY A 160 -7.26 26.12 -3.26
C GLY A 160 -8.12 27.36 -3.02
N GLY A 161 -9.20 27.56 -3.76
CA GLY A 161 -10.17 28.64 -3.50
C GLY A 161 -11.16 28.33 -2.38
N VAL A 162 -11.28 27.06 -1.97
CA VAL A 162 -12.32 26.54 -1.06
C VAL A 162 -11.71 25.84 0.16
N ALA A 163 -10.46 25.39 0.07
CA ALA A 163 -9.77 24.64 1.10
C ALA A 163 -9.14 25.56 2.13
N SER A 164 -9.47 25.30 3.40
CA SER A 164 -8.79 25.91 4.54
C SER A 164 -7.32 25.49 4.62
N ALA A 165 -6.48 26.35 5.22
CA ALA A 165 -5.08 26.04 5.52
C ALA A 165 -4.93 24.74 6.35
N THR A 166 -5.94 24.43 7.18
CA THR A 166 -6.00 23.19 7.97
C THR A 166 -6.14 21.94 7.09
N SER A 167 -6.99 21.97 6.07
CA SER A 167 -7.16 20.86 5.11
C SER A 167 -5.89 20.60 4.33
N ILE A 168 -5.21 21.65 3.89
CA ILE A 168 -3.92 21.56 3.19
C ILE A 168 -2.85 20.93 4.10
N ALA A 169 -2.76 21.38 5.35
CA ALA A 169 -1.81 20.82 6.31
C ALA A 169 -2.13 19.35 6.64
N GLY A 170 -3.42 18.99 6.72
CA GLY A 170 -3.87 17.61 6.93
C GLY A 170 -3.49 16.70 5.76
N VAL A 171 -3.74 17.11 4.52
CA VAL A 171 -3.33 16.34 3.33
C VAL A 171 -1.80 16.21 3.27
N MET A 172 -1.06 17.27 3.58
CA MET A 172 0.41 17.20 3.68
C MET A 172 0.87 16.20 4.76
N ALA A 173 0.21 16.17 5.92
CA ALA A 173 0.55 15.23 6.99
C ALA A 173 0.28 13.76 6.58
N ILE A 174 -0.83 13.51 5.89
CA ILE A 174 -1.18 12.19 5.35
C ILE A 174 -0.10 11.75 4.36
N THR A 175 0.22 12.58 3.37
CA THR A 175 1.24 12.24 2.35
C THR A 175 2.62 12.01 2.94
N ILE A 176 3.04 12.81 3.93
CA ILE A 176 4.30 12.60 4.67
C ILE A 176 4.28 11.26 5.40
N THR A 177 3.16 10.91 6.03
CA THR A 177 3.02 9.65 6.76
C THR A 177 3.12 8.45 5.81
N ASP A 178 2.41 8.48 4.69
CA ASP A 178 2.41 7.40 3.70
C ASP A 178 3.79 7.23 3.04
N LEU A 179 4.47 8.35 2.73
CA LEU A 179 5.85 8.34 2.25
C LEU A 179 6.81 7.74 3.28
N THR A 180 6.67 8.13 4.55
CA THR A 180 7.50 7.61 5.63
C THR A 180 7.27 6.11 5.83
N GLN A 181 6.02 5.66 5.79
CA GLN A 181 5.67 4.23 5.88
C GLN A 181 6.27 3.44 4.71
N THR A 182 6.15 3.97 3.48
CA THR A 182 6.73 3.34 2.28
C THR A 182 8.25 3.22 2.42
N PHE A 183 8.92 4.27 2.89
CA PHE A 183 10.37 4.26 3.10
C PHE A 183 10.80 3.27 4.18
N VAL A 184 10.10 3.23 5.32
CA VAL A 184 10.39 2.28 6.41
C VAL A 184 10.19 0.84 5.95
N MET A 185 9.12 0.56 5.21
CA MET A 185 8.87 -0.76 4.64
C MET A 185 9.97 -1.15 3.65
N LEU A 186 10.34 -0.25 2.74
CA LEU A 186 11.39 -0.50 1.76
C LEU A 186 12.76 -0.73 2.42
N TYR A 187 13.11 0.09 3.41
CA TYR A 187 14.33 -0.05 4.20
C TYR A 187 14.35 -1.39 4.93
N GLY A 188 13.24 -1.78 5.56
CA GLY A 188 13.09 -3.07 6.22
C GLY A 188 13.25 -4.26 5.26
N LEU A 189 12.74 -4.14 4.04
CA LEU A 189 12.93 -5.16 3.00
C LEU A 189 14.40 -5.24 2.56
N GLN A 190 15.03 -4.10 2.28
CA GLN A 190 16.44 -4.07 1.87
C GLN A 190 17.36 -4.63 2.97
N GLN A 191 17.09 -4.29 4.23
CA GLN A 191 17.83 -4.80 5.38
C GLN A 191 17.67 -6.32 5.55
N ARG A 192 16.45 -6.85 5.33
CA ARG A 192 16.22 -8.30 5.35
C ARG A 192 16.93 -9.00 4.21
N THR A 193 16.87 -8.44 3.01
CA THR A 193 17.54 -9.01 1.82
C THR A 193 19.06 -9.07 2.02
N SER A 194 19.69 -8.01 2.54
CA SER A 194 21.13 -8.01 2.81
C SER A 194 21.51 -8.96 3.95
N SER A 195 20.69 -9.04 4.99
CA SER A 195 20.88 -10.01 6.07
C SER A 195 20.83 -11.45 5.55
N LEU A 196 19.83 -11.80 4.74
CA LEU A 196 19.69 -13.13 4.17
C LEU A 196 20.82 -13.46 3.17
N LEU A 197 21.21 -12.50 2.33
CA LEU A 197 22.33 -12.66 1.41
C LEU A 197 23.63 -12.97 2.15
N SER A 198 23.93 -12.23 3.22
CA SER A 198 25.13 -12.46 4.04
C SER A 198 25.10 -13.80 4.81
N ARG A 199 23.91 -14.34 5.09
CA ARG A 199 23.73 -15.67 5.70
C ARG A 199 23.89 -16.77 4.66
N LEU A 200 23.40 -16.56 3.44
CA LEU A 200 23.61 -17.45 2.31
C LEU A 200 25.09 -17.55 1.94
N GLU A 201 25.79 -16.42 1.84
CA GLU A 201 27.23 -16.38 1.52
C GLU A 201 28.07 -17.11 2.58
N ARG A 202 27.80 -16.88 3.87
CA ARG A 202 28.44 -17.65 4.96
C ARG A 202 28.11 -19.13 4.93
N ALA A 203 26.88 -19.51 4.62
CA ALA A 203 26.49 -20.92 4.53
C ALA A 203 27.15 -21.61 3.32
N VAL A 204 27.39 -20.88 2.24
CA VAL A 204 28.13 -21.34 1.06
C VAL A 204 29.62 -21.47 1.37
N ASP A 205 30.23 -20.52 2.08
CA ASP A 205 31.66 -20.60 2.46
C ASP A 205 31.98 -21.73 3.46
N ILE A 206 31.02 -22.11 4.31
CA ILE A 206 31.18 -23.24 5.25
C ILE A 206 31.02 -24.59 4.53
N GLY A 207 30.39 -24.63 3.35
CA GLY A 207 30.22 -25.82 2.53
C GLY A 207 31.16 -25.84 1.32
N THR A 208 32.26 -26.59 1.42
CA THR A 208 33.22 -27.07 0.39
C THR A 208 32.97 -26.74 -1.11
N PRO A 209 34.05 -26.53 -1.89
CA PRO A 209 34.02 -25.89 -3.21
C PRO A 209 33.14 -26.60 -4.23
N PHE A 210 32.41 -25.76 -4.96
CA PHE A 210 31.52 -25.97 -6.10
C PHE A 210 31.90 -27.18 -6.98
N LYS A 211 31.34 -28.36 -6.66
CA LYS A 211 31.17 -29.44 -7.63
C LYS A 211 29.86 -30.17 -7.35
N ASP A 212 28.85 -29.83 -8.13
CA ASP A 212 27.61 -30.60 -8.38
C ASP A 212 26.60 -30.81 -7.24
N SER A 213 26.31 -29.80 -6.40
CA SER A 213 25.16 -29.88 -5.48
C SER A 213 24.14 -28.77 -5.70
N ASN A 214 22.95 -29.18 -6.14
CA ASN A 214 21.79 -28.35 -6.47
C ASN A 214 21.49 -27.27 -5.41
N ILE A 215 21.37 -26.02 -5.85
CA ILE A 215 21.04 -24.84 -5.02
C ILE A 215 19.75 -25.08 -4.19
N LEU A 216 18.82 -25.88 -4.72
CA LEU A 216 17.59 -26.29 -4.02
C LEU A 216 17.84 -27.07 -2.71
N THR A 217 18.88 -27.89 -2.64
CA THR A 217 19.19 -28.66 -1.41
C THR A 217 19.78 -27.78 -0.31
N THR A 218 20.58 -26.78 -0.67
CA THR A 218 21.14 -25.80 0.27
C THR A 218 20.07 -24.82 0.76
N ALA A 219 19.15 -24.40 -0.11
CA ALA A 219 17.98 -23.61 0.31
C ALA A 219 17.07 -24.38 1.26
N ARG A 220 16.86 -25.68 1.04
CA ARG A 220 16.03 -26.55 1.90
C ARG A 220 16.62 -26.73 3.31
N SER A 221 17.94 -26.87 3.46
CA SER A 221 18.57 -27.01 4.79
C SER A 221 18.47 -25.73 5.62
N LEU A 222 18.50 -24.56 4.96
CA LEU A 222 18.29 -23.27 5.61
C LEU A 222 16.84 -23.10 6.10
N CYS A 223 15.86 -23.56 5.32
CA CYS A 223 14.46 -23.56 5.76
C CYS A 223 14.22 -24.49 6.96
N CYS A 224 14.80 -25.70 6.96
CA CYS A 224 14.64 -26.64 8.09
C CYS A 224 15.35 -26.18 9.38
N ASN A 225 16.45 -25.44 9.28
CA ASN A 225 17.14 -24.92 10.47
C ASN A 225 16.43 -23.71 11.11
N GLN A 226 15.50 -23.06 10.41
CA GLN A 226 14.77 -21.92 10.96
C GLN A 226 13.61 -22.34 11.88
N GLU A 227 13.09 -23.57 11.75
CA GLU A 227 12.09 -24.14 12.67
C GLU A 227 12.67 -24.57 14.03
N SER A 228 13.99 -24.58 14.21
CA SER A 228 14.62 -25.01 15.47
C SER A 228 14.91 -23.85 16.45
N TYR A 229 14.49 -22.62 16.12
CA TYR A 229 14.66 -21.40 16.92
C TYR A 229 13.32 -20.71 17.28
N GLU A 230 12.22 -21.46 17.28
CA GLU A 230 11.00 -21.18 18.06
C GLU A 230 10.90 -22.19 19.21
#